data_AF-A0A9C8ALG5-F1
#
_entry.id   AF-A0A9C8ALG5-F1
#
_cell.length_a   1.000
_cell.length_b   1.000
_cell.length_c   1.000
_cell.angle_alpha   90.00
_cell.angle_beta   90.00
_cell.angle_gamma   90.00
#
_symmetry.space_group_name_H-M   'P 1'
#
loop_
_entity.id
_entity.type
_entity.pdbx_description
1 polymer ?
#
loop_
_entity_poly.entity_id
_entity_poly.type
_entity_poly.pdbx_seq_one_letter_code
_entity_poly.pdbx_strand_id
1 'polypeptide(L)' 'MQHIIYGACPHDCPDTCAFLTTVEDGKAVSIRGSPEHPIPNFSAAWRRRWALNK' A
#
# COMPACT_ATOMS: atom_id res chain seq x y z
N MET A 1 2.01 17.65 -8.71
CA MET A 1 2.46 16.56 -9.63
C MET A 1 2.10 15.22 -9.01
N GLN A 2 1.38 14.36 -9.72
CA GLN A 2 0.96 13.04 -9.23
C GLN A 2 1.79 11.92 -9.88
N HIS A 3 2.26 10.97 -9.08
CA HIS A 3 2.93 9.76 -9.58
C HIS A 3 2.60 8.55 -8.70
N ILE A 4 2.87 7.35 -9.24
CA ILE A 4 2.65 6.08 -8.54
C ILE A 4 4.00 5.50 -8.11
N ILE A 5 4.06 5.00 -6.88
CA ILE A 5 5.19 4.25 -6.33
C ILE A 5 4.73 2.82 -6.04
N TYR A 6 5.51 1.85 -6.51
CA TYR A 6 5.32 0.44 -6.18
C TYR A 6 6.03 0.13 -4.85
N GLY A 7 5.32 -0.52 -3.93
CA GLY A 7 5.84 -0.88 -2.62
C GLY A 7 5.46 -2.30 -2.21
N ALA A 8 6.20 -2.83 -1.25
CA ALA A 8 5.92 -4.10 -0.60
C ALA A 8 5.62 -3.87 0.89
N CYS A 9 4.78 -4.72 1.47
CA CYS A 9 4.44 -4.65 2.88
C CYS A 9 5.71 -4.84 3.73
N PRO A 10 6.00 -3.93 4.68
CA PRO A 10 7.15 -4.10 5.58
C PRO A 10 6.87 -5.10 6.71
N HIS A 11 5.67 -5.70 6.73
CA HIS A 11 5.37 -6.74 7.71
C HIS A 11 6.21 -7.96 7.37
N ASP A 12 6.95 -8.46 8.36
CA ASP A 12 7.77 -9.67 8.25
C ASP A 12 6.87 -10.93 8.26
N CYS A 13 5.96 -11.00 7.28
CA CYS A 13 5.14 -12.17 7.01
C CYS A 13 5.53 -12.74 5.64
N PRO A 14 5.36 -14.06 5.44
CA PRO A 14 5.72 -14.69 4.18
C PRO A 14 4.88 -14.21 2.99
N ASP A 15 3.77 -13.51 3.24
CA ASP A 15 2.79 -13.09 2.23
C ASP A 15 3.31 -11.98 1.30
N THR A 16 4.35 -11.23 1.69
CA THR A 16 5.05 -10.22 0.86
C THR A 16 4.12 -9.33 0.02
N CYS A 17 3.02 -8.83 0.62
CA CYS A 17 1.97 -8.15 -0.16
C CYS A 17 2.50 -6.91 -0.91
N ALA A 18 2.12 -6.74 -2.20
CA ALA A 18 2.45 -5.55 -2.99
C ALA A 18 1.30 -4.54 -3.04
N PHE A 19 1.68 -3.27 -3.14
CA PHE A 19 0.74 -2.16 -3.22
C PHE A 19 1.26 -1.03 -4.10
N LEU A 20 0.32 -0.17 -4.49
CA LEU A 20 0.53 1.03 -5.27
C LEU A 20 0.23 2.23 -4.37
N THR A 21 1.18 3.14 -4.25
CA THR A 21 1.01 4.41 -3.53
C THR A 21 0.88 5.55 -4.52
N THR A 22 -0.23 6.27 -4.46
CA THR A 22 -0.39 7.55 -5.16
C THR A 22 0.24 8.65 -4.32
N VAL A 23 1.19 9.36 -4.92
CA VAL A 23 1.88 10.50 -4.31
C VAL A 23 1.51 11.76 -5.07
N GLU A 24 1.00 12.75 -4.33
CA GLU A 24 0.70 14.09 -4.84
C GLU A 24 1.52 15.11 -4.05
N ASP A 25 2.31 15.91 -4.78
CA ASP A 25 3.11 16.99 -4.22
C ASP A 25 3.99 16.54 -3.03
N GLY A 26 4.59 15.35 -3.20
CA GLY A 26 5.49 14.73 -2.21
C GLY A 26 4.78 14.03 -1.05
N LYS A 27 3.44 14.00 -1.02
CA LYS A 27 2.66 13.34 0.03
C LYS A 27 1.93 12.12 -0.50
N ALA A 28 1.99 11.01 0.23
CA ALA A 28 1.18 9.83 -0.07
C ALA A 28 -0.29 10.12 0.27
N VAL A 29 -1.14 10.13 -0.76
CA VAL A 29 -2.57 10.46 -0.63
C VAL A 29 -3.47 9.23 -0.67
N SER A 30 -3.00 8.13 -1.25
CA SER A 30 -3.77 6.89 -1.40
C SER A 30 -2.85 5.69 -1.53
N ILE A 31 -3.26 4.56 -0.98
CA ILE A 31 -2.56 3.28 -1.13
C ILE A 31 -3.59 2.20 -1.44
N ARG A 32 -3.35 1.42 -2.49
CA ARG A 32 -4.21 0.32 -2.93
C ARG A 32 -3.41 -0.94 -3.18
N GLY A 33 -4.02 -2.11 -3.02
CA GLY A 33 -3.36 -3.38 -3.37
C GLY A 33 -3.02 -3.43 -4.85
N SER A 34 -1.90 -4.09 -5.18
CA SER A 34 -1.50 -4.26 -6.56
C SER A 34 -2.40 -5.31 -7.24
N PRO A 35 -3.14 -4.97 -8.31
CA PRO A 35 -4.09 -5.90 -8.96
C PRO A 35 -3.38 -7.08 -9.64
N GLU A 36 -2.10 -6.93 -9.94
CA GLU A 36 -1.22 -7.94 -10.53
C GLU A 36 -0.62 -8.91 -9.50
N HIS A 37 -0.82 -8.69 -8.19
CA HIS A 37 -0.32 -9.62 -7.18
C HIS A 37 -1.37 -10.70 -6.87
N PRO A 38 -1.05 -12.00 -7.03
CA PRO A 38 -2.00 -13.10 -6.78
C PRO A 38 -2.39 -13.32 -5.31
N ILE A 39 -1.68 -12.70 -4.35
CA ILE A 39 -1.94 -12.86 -2.91
C ILE A 39 -2.95 -11.79 -2.49
N PRO A 40 -3.95 -12.11 -1.64
CA PRO A 40 -5.07 -11.23 -1.36
C PRO A 40 -4.65 -9.82 -0.99
N ASN A 41 -4.95 -8.94 -1.95
CA ASN A 41 -4.93 -7.50 -1.94
C ASN A 41 -4.92 -6.91 -0.53
N PHE A 42 -3.80 -6.25 -0.17
CA PHE A 42 -3.47 -5.21 0.84
C PHE A 42 -4.57 -4.69 1.80
N SER A 43 -5.83 -4.75 1.42
CA SER A 43 -7.02 -4.20 2.06
C SER A 43 -7.39 -4.76 3.44
N ALA A 44 -6.95 -5.96 3.86
CA ALA A 44 -7.42 -6.53 5.12
C ALA A 44 -6.65 -6.01 6.36
N ALA A 45 -5.32 -5.96 6.29
CA ALA A 45 -4.48 -5.59 7.44
C ALA A 45 -4.23 -4.07 7.56
N TRP A 46 -4.13 -3.36 6.43
CA TRP A 46 -3.63 -1.97 6.42
C TRP A 46 -4.70 -0.91 6.72
N ARG A 47 -5.99 -1.20 6.45
CA ARG A 47 -7.12 -0.29 6.80
C ARG A 47 -7.14 0.08 8.28
N ARG A 48 -6.62 -0.78 9.16
CA ARG A 48 -6.55 -0.52 10.61
C ARG A 48 -5.36 0.35 11.01
N ARG A 49 -4.25 0.35 10.27
CA ARG A 49 -2.99 1.00 10.69
C ARG A 49 -2.82 2.41 10.13
N TRP A 50 -3.36 2.73 8.95
CA TRP A 50 -3.28 4.10 8.42
C TRP A 50 -4.14 5.10 9.22
N ALA A 51 -5.28 4.65 9.76
CA ALA A 51 -6.05 5.44 10.71
C ALA A 51 -5.29 5.73 12.02
N LEU A 52 -4.27 4.92 12.35
CA LEU A 52 -3.48 5.04 13.58
C LEU A 52 -2.18 5.85 13.41
N ASN A 53 -1.79 6.18 12.17
CA ASN A 53 -0.58 6.94 11.84
C ASN A 53 -0.91 8.25 11.09
N LYS A 54 -2.12 8.78 11.28
CA LYS A 54 -2.39 10.21 11.09
C LYS A 54 -1.87 10.97 12.30
#